data_AF-A0A917DE59-F1
#
_entry.id   AF-A0A917DE59-F1
#
_cell.length_a   1.000
_cell.length_b   1.000
_cell.length_c   1.000
_cell.angle_alpha   90.00
_cell.angle_beta   90.00
_cell.angle_gamma   90.00
#
_symmetry.space_group_name_H-M   'P 1'
#
loop_
_entity.id
_entity.type
_entity.pdbx_description
1 polymer ?
#
loop_
_entity_poly.entity_id
_entity_poly.type
_entity_poly.pdbx_seq_one_letter_code
_entity_poly.pdbx_strand_id
1 'polypeptide(L)'
;MSKWQPIETAPKDGTIVDLWHDEFGRNANCYWGVPQHECGEAGRYCDSDWHDTPEGWVDSAYNQTTFLDGFTHWMPLPAPPVQS
;
A
#
# COMPACT_ATOMS: atom_id res chain seq x y z
N MET A 1 -12.50 20.58 3.77
CA MET A 1 -11.26 20.65 2.96
C MET A 1 -10.81 19.23 2.70
N SER A 2 -10.33 18.96 1.49
CA SER A 2 -9.77 17.65 1.14
C SER A 2 -8.54 17.36 2.01
N LYS A 3 -8.40 16.13 2.51
CA LYS A 3 -7.18 15.65 3.18
C LYS A 3 -6.18 15.00 2.22
N TRP A 4 -6.51 14.95 0.93
CA TRP A 4 -5.62 14.44 -0.12
C TRP A 4 -4.39 15.33 -0.24
N GLN A 5 -3.23 14.70 -0.35
CA GLN A 5 -1.92 15.31 -0.49
C GLN A 5 -1.23 14.75 -1.75
N PRO A 6 -0.31 15.51 -2.38
CA PRO A 6 0.44 15.02 -3.54
C PRO A 6 1.16 13.71 -3.24
N ILE A 7 1.19 12.79 -4.19
CA ILE A 7 1.78 11.46 -4.01
C ILE A 7 3.27 11.52 -3.60
N GLU A 8 4.00 12.58 -3.98
CA GLU A 8 5.42 12.76 -3.67
C GLU A 8 5.67 12.94 -2.18
N THR A 9 4.65 13.30 -1.40
CA THR A 9 4.74 13.45 0.06
C THR A 9 4.25 12.21 0.83
N ALA A 10 3.87 11.14 0.11
CA ALA A 10 3.32 9.94 0.73
C ALA A 10 4.36 9.24 1.61
N PRO A 11 3.96 8.68 2.76
CA PRO A 11 4.85 7.94 3.62
C PRO A 11 5.31 6.66 2.90
N LYS A 12 6.63 6.45 2.88
CA LYS A 12 7.27 5.26 2.30
C LYS A 12 7.89 4.35 3.37
N ASP A 13 7.24 4.29 4.52
CA ASP A 13 7.68 3.58 5.73
C ASP A 13 6.77 2.40 6.09
N GLY A 14 5.90 1.97 5.17
CA GLY A 14 4.90 0.94 5.40
C GLY A 14 3.59 1.43 6.04
N THR A 15 3.43 2.74 6.28
CA THR A 15 2.16 3.32 6.74
C THR A 15 1.04 3.03 5.74
N ILE A 16 -0.11 2.55 6.26
CA ILE A 16 -1.31 2.29 5.45
C ILE A 16 -2.04 3.60 5.15
N VAL A 17 -2.31 3.84 3.87
CA VAL A 17 -2.93 5.05 3.32
C VAL A 17 -3.99 4.69 2.26
N ASP A 18 -4.79 5.68 1.87
CA ASP A 18 -5.56 5.61 0.63
C ASP A 18 -4.77 6.28 -0.50
N LEU A 19 -4.86 5.73 -1.71
CA LEU A 19 -4.26 6.27 -2.93
C LEU A 19 -5.34 6.74 -3.90
N TRP A 20 -5.04 7.75 -4.71
CA TRP A 20 -5.92 8.25 -5.77
C TRP A 20 -5.24 8.14 -7.12
N HIS A 21 -5.93 7.52 -8.08
CA HIS A 21 -5.58 7.52 -9.49
C HIS A 21 -6.62 8.32 -10.26
N ASP A 22 -6.21 9.20 -11.18
CA ASP A 22 -7.15 10.09 -11.88
C ASP A 22 -8.15 9.31 -12.76
N GLU A 23 -7.73 8.17 -13.33
CA GLU A 23 -8.59 7.30 -14.14
C GLU A 23 -9.41 6.27 -13.34
N PHE A 24 -8.81 5.64 -12.31
CA PHE A 24 -9.43 4.50 -11.60
C PHE A 24 -9.99 4.87 -10.23
N GLY A 25 -9.78 6.11 -9.78
CA GLY A 25 -10.26 6.63 -8.51
C GLY A 25 -9.47 6.13 -7.30
N ARG A 26 -10.16 5.97 -6.18
CA ARG A 26 -9.56 5.62 -4.89
C ARG A 26 -9.22 4.14 -4.80
N ASN A 27 -7.97 3.84 -4.46
CA ASN A 27 -7.55 2.55 -3.91
C ASN A 27 -7.36 2.70 -2.41
N ALA A 28 -7.97 1.80 -1.63
CA ALA A 28 -7.99 1.91 -0.18
C ALA A 28 -7.03 0.92 0.47
N ASN A 29 -6.49 1.30 1.62
CA ASN A 29 -5.60 0.47 2.43
C ASN A 29 -4.35 -0.01 1.67
N CYS A 30 -3.62 0.92 1.04
CA CYS A 30 -2.35 0.62 0.40
C CYS A 30 -1.17 1.02 1.30
N TYR A 31 -0.02 0.38 1.14
CA TYR A 31 1.23 0.77 1.81
C TYR A 31 2.41 0.70 0.83
N TRP A 32 3.49 1.43 1.12
CA TRP A 32 4.74 1.31 0.36
C TRP A 32 5.61 0.19 0.93
N GLY A 33 6.05 -0.73 0.08
CA GLY A 33 6.97 -1.79 0.44
C GLY A 33 6.89 -2.96 -0.53
N VAL A 34 7.17 -4.16 -0.03
CA VAL A 34 6.99 -5.40 -0.77
C VAL A 34 5.80 -6.18 -0.22
N PRO A 35 5.09 -6.96 -1.06
CA PRO A 35 4.07 -7.89 -0.58
C PRO A 35 4.65 -8.84 0.48
N GLN A 36 3.96 -8.99 1.61
CA GLN A 36 4.36 -9.92 2.67
C GLN A 36 4.20 -11.36 2.19
N HIS A 37 5.29 -12.10 2.09
CA HIS A 37 5.25 -13.50 1.69
C HIS A 37 5.78 -14.39 2.80
N GLU A 38 4.92 -15.26 3.32
CA GLU A 38 5.33 -16.34 4.21
C GLU A 38 5.34 -17.64 3.42
N CYS A 39 6.49 -18.03 2.86
CA CYS A 39 6.66 -19.35 2.26
C CYS A 39 7.56 -20.27 3.09
N GLY A 40 7.16 -21.54 3.19
CA GLY A 40 7.78 -22.53 4.08
C GLY A 40 7.37 -22.40 5.55
N GLU A 41 8.11 -23.07 6.44
CA GLU A 41 7.94 -22.98 7.90
C GLU A 41 8.32 -21.57 8.37
N ALA A 42 7.33 -20.68 8.49
CA ALA A 42 7.48 -19.29 8.94
C ALA A 42 8.49 -18.43 8.14
N GLY A 43 8.55 -18.58 6.81
CA GLY A 43 9.46 -17.79 5.96
C GLY A 43 10.93 -18.25 5.96
N ARG A 44 11.27 -19.32 6.69
CA ARG A 44 12.66 -19.77 6.89
C ARG A 44 13.29 -20.45 5.68
N TYR A 45 12.48 -20.95 4.75
CA TYR A 45 12.92 -21.76 3.62
C TYR A 45 12.42 -21.21 2.28
N CYS A 46 12.22 -19.90 2.19
CA CYS A 46 11.67 -19.32 1.00
C CYS A 46 12.71 -19.33 -0.14
N ASP A 47 12.49 -20.22 -1.11
CA ASP A 47 13.33 -20.42 -2.31
C ASP A 47 12.77 -19.68 -3.54
N SER A 48 11.81 -18.78 -3.30
CA SER A 48 11.13 -18.02 -4.35
C SER A 48 11.91 -16.75 -4.67
N ASP A 49 11.97 -16.38 -5.95
CA ASP A 49 12.63 -15.15 -6.46
C ASP A 49 11.98 -13.83 -5.99
N TRP A 50 10.99 -13.91 -5.10
CA TRP A 50 10.26 -12.77 -4.55
C TRP A 50 11.13 -11.80 -3.75
N HIS A 51 12.28 -12.26 -3.23
CA HIS A 51 13.24 -11.42 -2.52
C HIS A 51 13.80 -10.27 -3.39
N ASP A 52 13.77 -10.42 -4.71
CA ASP A 52 14.23 -9.41 -5.66
C ASP A 52 13.12 -8.47 -6.14
N THR A 53 11.90 -8.60 -5.59
CA THR A 53 10.78 -7.72 -5.95
C THR A 53 11.08 -6.30 -5.46
N PRO A 54 11.09 -5.30 -6.35
CA PRO A 54 11.29 -3.92 -5.94
C PRO A 54 10.14 -3.44 -5.06
N GLU A 55 10.43 -2.51 -4.16
CA GLU A 55 9.39 -1.84 -3.39
C GLU A 55 8.45 -1.05 -4.31
N GLY A 56 7.17 -1.04 -3.94
CA GLY A 56 6.14 -0.25 -4.61
C GLY A 56 4.91 -0.10 -3.73
N TRP A 57 3.84 0.42 -4.30
CA TRP A 57 2.55 0.43 -3.63
C TRP A 57 1.94 -0.97 -3.62
N VAL A 58 1.48 -1.41 -2.45
CA VAL A 58 0.89 -2.72 -2.22
C VAL A 58 -0.49 -2.54 -1.62
N ASP A 59 -1.49 -3.23 -2.16
CA ASP A 59 -2.82 -3.35 -1.56
C ASP A 59 -2.73 -4.28 -0.35
N SER A 60 -3.11 -3.80 0.84
CA SER A 60 -3.00 -4.58 2.08
C SER A 60 -4.07 -5.66 2.22
N ALA A 61 -5.19 -5.58 1.49
CA ALA A 61 -6.27 -6.54 1.58
C ALA A 61 -5.94 -7.83 0.81
N TYR A 62 -5.31 -7.69 -0.35
CA TYR A 62 -4.88 -8.82 -1.18
C TYR A 62 -3.39 -9.12 -1.08
N ASN A 63 -2.62 -8.23 -0.46
CA ASN A 63 -1.18 -8.32 -0.37
C ASN A 63 -0.54 -8.52 -1.76
N GLN A 64 -0.89 -7.60 -2.66
CA GLN A 64 -0.43 -7.60 -4.04
C GLN A 64 0.05 -6.20 -4.41
N THR A 65 1.15 -6.12 -5.16
CA THR A 65 1.59 -4.86 -5.75
C THR A 65 0.45 -4.29 -6.59
N THR A 66 0.14 -3.01 -6.39
CA THR A 66 -0.87 -2.34 -7.20
C THR A 66 -0.42 -2.36 -8.65
N PHE A 67 -1.23 -2.91 -9.55
CA PHE A 67 -0.94 -2.91 -10.99
C PHE A 67 -1.07 -1.53 -11.64
N LEU A 68 -1.45 -0.52 -10.87
CA LEU A 68 -1.66 0.84 -11.30
C LEU A 68 -0.43 1.67 -10.93
N ASP A 69 0.26 2.17 -11.95
CA ASP A 69 1.18 3.30 -11.80
C ASP A 69 0.39 4.61 -11.83
N GLY A 70 1.04 5.76 -11.61
CA GLY A 70 0.42 7.07 -11.87
C GLY A 70 -0.58 7.56 -10.81
N PHE A 71 -0.52 7.04 -9.58
CA PHE A 71 -1.22 7.66 -8.45
C PHE A 71 -0.79 9.12 -8.29
N THR A 72 -1.77 10.02 -8.13
CA THR A 72 -1.54 11.47 -8.05
C THR A 72 -1.60 11.98 -6.64
N HIS A 73 -2.36 11.32 -5.76
CA HIS A 73 -2.56 11.76 -4.38
C HIS A 73 -2.64 10.59 -3.40
N TRP A 74 -2.39 10.91 -2.12
CA TRP A 74 -2.61 10.01 -1.00
C TRP A 74 -3.37 10.69 0.14
N MET A 75 -3.95 9.91 1.04
CA MET A 75 -4.59 10.41 2.26
C MET A 75 -4.37 9.42 3.41
N PRO A 76 -4.10 9.88 4.65
CA PRO A 76 -4.07 8.98 5.80
C PRO A 76 -5.46 8.38 6.06
N LEU A 77 -5.52 7.16 6.61
CA LEU A 77 -6.78 6.55 6.99
C LEU A 77 -7.55 7.44 7.98
N PRO A 78 -8.88 7.58 7.83
CA PRO A 78 -9.68 8.28 8.82
C PRO A 78 -9.59 7.55 10.16
N ALA A 79 -9.59 8.32 11.25
CA ALA A 79 -9.71 7.75 12.58
C ALA A 79 -11.02 6.93 12.67
N PRO A 80 -11.02 5.79 13.38
CA PRO A 80 -12.24 5.04 13.61
C PRO A 80 -13.28 5.91 14.35
N PRO A 81 -14.58 5.64 14.18
CA PRO A 81 -15.62 6.37 14.90
C PRO A 81 -15.44 6.17 16.41
N VAL A 82 -15.58 7.25 17.17
CA VAL A 82 -15.59 7.18 18.63
C VAL A 82 -16.99 6.78 19.07
N GLN A 83 -17.13 5.74 19.91
CA GLN A 83 -18.42 5.41 20.52
C GLN A 83 -18.80 6.50 21.52
N SER A 84 -20.03 7.01 21.42
CA SER A 84 -20.62 8.00 22.33
C SER A 84 -21.11 7.37 23.63
#